data_AF-A0A967NTS2-F1
#
_entry.id   AF-A0A967NTS2-F1
#
_cell.length_a   1.000
_cell.length_b   1.000
_cell.length_c   1.000
_cell.angle_alpha   90.00
_cell.angle_beta   90.00
_cell.angle_gamma   90.00
#
_symmetry.space_group_name_H-M   'P 1'
#
loop_
_entity.id
_entity.type
_entity.pdbx_description
1 polymer ?
#
loop_
_entity_poly.entity_id
_entity_poly.type
_entity_poly.pdbx_seq_one_letter_code
_entity_poly.pdbx_strand_id
1 'polypeptide(L)' 'EKLIEYEAVHEIRSWSDLHGRLDSNRLCFAFFHNKMPSEPLIFVEVALVNKLSSNIQELLNKEDAKVEPEQASMAIF' A
#
# COMPACT_ATOMS: atom_id res chain seq x y z
N GLU A 1 2.26 -12.18 -7.06
CA GLU A 1 2.85 -12.21 -8.41
C GLU A 1 2.32 -11.11 -9.30
N LYS A 2 1.04 -11.09 -9.72
CA LYS A 2 0.56 -10.04 -10.66
C LYS A 2 0.68 -8.58 -10.18
N LEU A 3 0.47 -8.30 -8.88
CA LEU A 3 0.68 -6.96 -8.30
C LEU A 3 2.14 -6.48 -8.41
N ILE A 4 3.08 -7.42 -8.42
CA ILE A 4 4.52 -7.15 -8.57
C ILE A 4 4.84 -6.79 -10.02
N GLU A 5 4.17 -7.44 -10.96
CA GLU A 5 4.37 -7.28 -12.41
C GLU A 5 3.83 -5.94 -12.95
N TYR A 6 2.80 -5.38 -12.31
CA TYR A 6 2.07 -4.20 -12.80
C TYR A 6 2.33 -2.91 -12.01
N GLU A 7 3.26 -2.90 -11.05
CA GLU A 7 3.57 -1.68 -10.32
C GLU A 7 4.35 -0.69 -11.20
N ALA A 8 3.69 0.41 -11.59
CA ALA A 8 4.22 1.38 -12.54
C ALA A 8 4.93 2.58 -11.89
N VAL A 9 5.07 2.59 -10.55
CA VAL A 9 5.57 3.74 -9.78
C VAL A 9 6.87 3.41 -9.05
N HIS A 10 6.93 2.26 -8.38
CA HIS A 10 8.15 1.64 -7.88
C HIS A 10 8.15 0.17 -8.28
N GLU A 11 9.27 -0.52 -8.14
CA GLU A 11 9.39 -1.92 -8.52
C GLU A 11 9.31 -2.75 -7.23
N ILE A 12 8.21 -3.46 -6.97
CA ILE A 12 8.16 -4.48 -5.89
C ILE A 12 9.16 -5.57 -6.27
N ARG A 13 10.31 -5.64 -5.59
CA ARG A 13 11.37 -6.59 -5.95
C ARG A 13 11.24 -7.94 -5.23
N SER A 14 10.35 -8.04 -4.24
CA SER A 14 10.20 -9.27 -3.44
C SER A 14 8.84 -9.41 -2.76
N TRP A 15 8.50 -10.64 -2.38
CA TRP A 15 7.32 -10.95 -1.56
C TRP A 15 7.35 -10.23 -0.19
N SER A 16 8.56 -9.93 0.32
CA SER A 16 8.77 -9.16 1.56
C SER A 16 8.46 -7.66 1.42
N ASP A 17 8.55 -7.10 0.21
CA ASP A 17 8.15 -5.71 -0.05
C ASP A 17 6.63 -5.59 -0.10
N LEU A 18 5.97 -6.58 -0.71
CA LEU A 18 4.51 -6.69 -0.74
C LEU A 18 3.95 -6.94 0.68
N HIS A 19 4.60 -7.77 1.48
CA HIS A 19 4.22 -7.98 2.89
C HIS A 19 4.46 -6.73 3.76
N GLY A 20 5.49 -5.93 3.47
CA GLY A 20 5.73 -4.65 4.14
C GLY A 20 4.69 -3.57 3.81
N ARG A 21 4.01 -3.70 2.66
CA ARG A 21 2.90 -2.84 2.22
C ARG A 21 1.53 -3.34 2.68
N LEU A 22 1.48 -4.47 3.36
CA LEU A 22 0.30 -5.02 4.04
C LEU A 22 0.46 -4.98 5.56
N ASP A 23 1.29 -4.05 6.06
CA ASP A 23 1.42 -3.82 7.49
C ASP A 23 0.10 -3.26 8.07
N SER A 24 -0.09 -3.32 9.39
CA SER A 24 -1.40 -3.06 10.03
C SER A 24 -2.01 -1.69 9.71
N ASN A 25 -1.18 -0.69 9.37
CA ASN A 25 -1.59 0.66 8.97
C ASN A 25 -1.51 0.92 7.46
N ARG A 26 -1.47 -0.13 6.65
CA ARG A 26 -1.46 -0.06 5.19
C ARG A 26 -2.67 -0.80 4.64
N LEU A 27 -3.41 -0.16 3.74
CA LEU A 27 -4.53 -0.76 3.05
C LEU A 27 -4.19 -0.88 1.56
N CYS A 28 -4.64 -1.95 0.92
CA CYS A 28 -4.49 -2.16 -0.51
C CYS A 28 -5.85 -2.49 -1.09
N PHE A 29 -6.29 -1.70 -2.06
CA PHE A 29 -7.53 -1.89 -2.79
C PHE A 29 -7.22 -2.21 -4.24
N ALA A 30 -8.03 -3.07 -4.86
CA ALA A 30 -7.88 -3.39 -6.27
C ALA A 30 -9.24 -3.49 -6.98
N PHE A 31 -9.30 -2.92 -8.18
CA PHE A 31 -10.45 -3.03 -9.07
C PHE A 31 -10.23 -4.18 -10.05
N PHE A 32 -11.20 -5.09 -10.10
CA PHE A 32 -11.18 -6.23 -11.01
C PHE A 32 -12.33 -6.11 -12.01
N HIS A 33 -12.08 -6.55 -13.23
CA HIS A 33 -13.14 -6.70 -14.21
C HIS A 33 -13.76 -8.10 -14.11
N ASN A 34 -15.09 -8.21 -14.24
CA ASN A 34 -15.80 -9.50 -14.10
C ASN A 34 -15.30 -10.60 -15.05
N LYS A 35 -14.76 -10.24 -16.22
CA LYS A 35 -14.16 -11.19 -17.18
C LYS A 35 -12.71 -11.56 -16.88
N MET A 36 -12.06 -10.85 -15.95
CA MET A 36 -10.67 -11.07 -15.54
C MET A 36 -10.59 -11.02 -14.00
N PRO A 37 -11.26 -11.94 -13.29
CA PRO A 37 -11.41 -11.87 -11.83
C PRO A 37 -10.08 -12.07 -11.08
N SER A 38 -9.06 -12.62 -11.74
CA SER A 38 -7.73 -12.84 -11.17
C SER A 38 -6.72 -11.76 -11.56
N GLU A 39 -7.15 -10.71 -12.27
CA GLU A 39 -6.26 -9.67 -12.77
C GLU A 39 -6.73 -8.29 -12.29
N PRO A 40 -5.98 -7.66 -11.36
CA PRO A 40 -6.30 -6.32 -10.91
C PRO A 40 -5.98 -5.33 -12.02
N LEU A 41 -6.98 -4.56 -12.47
CA LEU A 41 -6.80 -3.54 -13.49
C LEU A 41 -6.15 -2.27 -12.93
N ILE A 42 -6.53 -1.92 -11.71
CA ILE A 42 -6.01 -0.79 -10.96
C ILE A 42 -5.87 -1.28 -9.53
N PHE A 43 -4.76 -0.92 -8.88
CA PHE A 43 -4.64 -1.05 -7.44
C PHE A 43 -4.22 0.28 -6.83
N VAL A 44 -4.60 0.47 -5.58
CA VAL A 44 -4.35 1.67 -4.79
C VAL A 44 -3.84 1.24 -3.44
N GLU A 45 -2.66 1.74 -3.09
CA GLU A 45 -2.09 1.56 -1.75
C GLU A 45 -2.40 2.80 -0.93
N VAL A 46 -2.73 2.59 0.34
CA VAL A 46 -3.12 3.67 1.25
C VAL A 46 -2.35 3.53 2.54
N ALA A 47 -1.68 4.61 2.94
CA ALA A 47 -1.02 4.72 4.22
C ALA A 47 -1.93 5.43 5.23
N LEU A 48 -2.23 4.76 6.35
CA LEU A 48 -2.94 5.35 7.48
C LEU A 48 -1.93 6.01 8.44
N VAL A 49 -2.12 7.31 8.68
CA VAL A 49 -1.17 8.14 9.43
C VAL A 49 -1.91 9.18 10.29
N ASN A 50 -1.20 9.72 11.28
CA ASN A 50 -1.71 10.81 12.15
C ASN A 50 -1.17 12.19 11.79
N LYS A 51 -0.24 12.26 10.82
CA LYS A 51 0.37 13.49 10.32
C LYS A 51 0.54 13.39 8.82
N LEU A 52 0.45 14.52 8.12
CA LEU A 52 0.80 14.59 6.71
C LEU A 52 2.31 14.34 6.57
N SER A 53 2.69 13.41 5.71
CA SER A 53 4.10 13.14 5.40
C SER A 53 4.65 14.19 4.43
N SER A 54 5.91 14.57 4.62
CA SER A 54 6.58 15.56 3.77
C SER A 54 7.25 14.93 2.55
N ASN A 55 7.48 13.61 2.60
CA ASN A 55 8.11 12.83 1.55
C ASN A 55 7.67 11.36 1.63
N ILE A 56 7.95 10.60 0.57
CA ILE A 56 7.59 9.18 0.47
C ILE A 56 8.44 8.28 1.36
N GLN A 57 9.69 8.65 1.67
CA GLN A 57 10.57 7.86 2.53
C GLN A 57 10.02 7.73 3.96
N GLU A 58 9.41 8.78 4.49
CA GLU A 58 8.68 8.73 5.77
C GLU A 58 7.56 7.68 5.75
N LEU A 59 6.90 7.47 4.61
CA LEU A 59 5.86 6.45 4.46
C LEU A 59 6.43 5.05 4.23
N LEU A 60 7.66 4.92 3.77
CA LEU A 60 8.29 3.62 3.50
C LEU A 60 9.12 3.11 4.69
N ASN A 61 9.44 3.96 5.66
CA ASN A 61 10.22 3.60 6.83
C ASN A 61 9.42 2.68 7.77
N LYS A 62 9.87 1.41 7.84
CA LYS A 62 9.25 0.35 8.66
C LYS A 62 9.45 0.50 10.17
N GLU A 63 10.25 1.49 10.61
CA GLU A 63 10.55 1.74 12.02
C GLU A 63 9.59 2.76 12.68
N ASP A 64 8.72 3.40 11.90
CA ASP A 64 7.75 4.33 12.46
C ASP A 64 6.70 3.62 13.30
N ALA A 65 6.27 4.28 14.39
CA ALA A 65 5.25 3.77 15.29
C ALA A 65 3.96 3.47 14.50
N LYS A 66 3.59 2.19 14.47
CA LYS A 66 2.38 1.73 13.78
C LYS A 66 1.17 2.41 14.40
N VAL A 67 0.35 3.03 13.56
CA VAL A 67 -0.92 3.63 13.95
C VAL A 67 -1.99 2.58 13.73
N GLU A 68 -2.70 2.20 14.79
CA GLU A 68 -3.87 1.34 14.63
C GLU A 68 -4.90 2.01 13.71
N PRO A 69 -5.50 1.28 12.75
CA PRO A 69 -6.40 1.87 11.75
C PRO A 69 -7.51 2.74 12.33
N GLU A 70 -8.07 2.36 13.48
CA GLU A 70 -9.15 3.08 14.15
C GLU A 70 -8.70 4.42 14.76
N GLN A 71 -7.39 4.60 14.94
CA GLN A 71 -6.79 5.81 15.50
C GLN A 71 -6.23 6.75 14.43
N ALA A 72 -6.20 6.32 13.16
CA ALA A 72 -5.68 7.12 12.07
C ALA A 72 -6.58 8.31 11.77
N SER A 73 -5.98 9.50 11.65
CA SER A 73 -6.70 10.73 11.29
C SER A 73 -6.64 11.08 9.80
N MET A 74 -5.73 10.45 9.05
CA MET A 74 -5.50 10.73 7.63
C MET A 74 -5.16 9.46 6.84
N ALA A 75 -5.59 9.44 5.58
CA ALA A 75 -5.25 8.45 4.57
C ALA A 75 -4.48 9.14 3.43
N ILE A 76 -3.29 8.61 3.10
CA ILE A 76 -2.46 9.09 1.98
C ILE A 76 -2.45 8.01 0.90
N PHE A 77 -2.71 8.40 -0.34
CA PHE A 77 -2.77 7.56 -1.54
C PHE A 77 -1.49 7.70 -2.38
#